data_AF-A0A7K4MWE9-F1
#
_entry.id   AF-A0A7K4MWE9-F1
#
_cell.length_a   1.000
_cell.length_b   1.000
_cell.length_c   1.000
_cell.angle_alpha   90.00
_cell.angle_beta   90.00
_cell.angle_gamma   90.00
#
_symmetry.space_group_name_H-M   'P 1'
#
loop_
_entity.id
_entity.type
_entity.pdbx_description
1 polymer ?
#
loop_
_entity_poly.entity_id
_entity_poly.type
_entity_poly.pdbx_seq_one_letter_code
_entity_poly.pdbx_strand_id
1 'polypeptide(L)'
;MCPVCWISGVLFLLFGASALTYGTEWYILIPSLVLLAYGSYKIWDGIKKGKNFSDEQKTNSKRTITRFVIGVAIGLYTGFAITFAMTSAEHKRMHDLLEQHGIKDHYELPIHN
;
A
#
# COMPACT_ATOMS: atom_id res chain seq x y z
N MET A 1 14.10 16.44 -8.51
CA MET A 1 13.74 15.75 -7.25
C MET A 1 14.75 14.64 -7.06
N CYS A 2 15.39 14.50 -5.91
CA CYS A 2 16.22 13.32 -5.65
C CYS A 2 15.30 12.07 -5.65
N PRO A 3 15.44 11.15 -6.63
CA PRO A 3 14.51 10.03 -6.79
C PRO A 3 14.54 9.14 -5.56
N VAL A 4 15.71 8.96 -4.94
CA VAL A 4 15.88 8.21 -3.68
C VAL A 4 15.14 8.90 -2.53
N CYS A 5 15.25 10.22 -2.35
CA CYS A 5 14.55 10.92 -1.27
C CYS A 5 13.03 10.85 -1.41
N TRP A 6 12.53 10.96 -2.64
CA TRP A 6 11.10 10.86 -2.93
C TRP A 6 10.57 9.43 -2.72
N ILE A 7 11.25 8.42 -3.26
CA ILE A 7 10.88 7.00 -3.11
C ILE A 7 10.91 6.60 -1.62
N SER A 8 12.01 6.91 -0.90
CA SER A 8 12.10 6.62 0.53
C SER A 8 11.01 7.33 1.32
N GLY A 9 10.74 8.61 1.02
CA GLY A 9 9.70 9.37 1.70
C GLY A 9 8.31 8.78 1.51
N VAL A 10 7.96 8.40 0.28
CA VAL A 10 6.69 7.73 -0.06
C VAL A 10 6.56 6.38 0.65
N LEU A 11 7.64 5.58 0.69
CA LEU A 11 7.63 4.30 1.41
C LEU A 11 7.35 4.49 2.90
N PHE A 12 8.08 5.40 3.57
CA PHE A 12 7.86 5.66 5.00
C PHE A 12 6.44 6.19 5.28
N LEU A 13 5.88 6.98 4.38
CA LEU A 13 4.49 7.44 4.47
C LEU A 13 3.48 6.29 4.33
N LEU A 14 3.67 5.40 3.35
CA LEU A 14 2.79 4.25 3.14
C LEU A 14 2.83 3.29 4.33
N PHE A 15 4.02 2.96 4.83
CA PHE A 15 4.19 2.09 5.99
C PHE A 15 3.67 2.73 7.27
N GLY A 16 3.94 4.03 7.49
CA GLY A 16 3.38 4.78 8.61
C GLY A 16 1.85 4.82 8.56
N ALA A 17 1.26 5.26 7.45
CA ALA A 17 -0.19 5.31 7.31
C ALA A 17 -0.85 3.93 7.51
N SER A 18 -0.24 2.87 6.97
CA SER A 18 -0.73 1.50 7.16
C SER A 18 -0.69 1.10 8.64
N ALA A 19 0.45 1.28 9.32
CA ALA A 19 0.58 0.98 10.75
C ALA A 19 -0.42 1.74 11.64
N LEU A 20 -0.75 2.98 11.26
CA LEU A 20 -1.75 3.79 11.96
C LEU A 20 -3.17 3.21 11.90
N THR A 21 -3.49 2.41 10.88
CA THR A 21 -4.82 1.79 10.73
C THR A 21 -5.02 0.51 11.55
N TYR A 22 -3.95 -0.15 12.02
CA TYR A 22 -4.05 -1.46 12.68
C TYR A 22 -4.40 -1.42 14.17
N GLY A 23 -4.23 -0.28 14.87
CA GLY A 23 -4.61 -0.21 16.28
C GLY A 23 -4.21 1.09 16.98
N THR A 24 -4.96 1.43 18.04
CA THR A 24 -4.75 2.63 18.88
C THR A 24 -3.75 2.40 20.01
N GLU A 25 -3.07 1.26 20.02
CA GLU A 25 -2.05 0.93 21.01
C GLU A 25 -0.87 1.92 20.91
N TRP A 26 -0.45 2.48 22.05
CA TRP A 26 0.57 3.53 22.13
C TRP A 26 1.90 3.12 21.49
N TYR A 27 2.28 1.85 21.59
CA TYR A 27 3.53 1.33 21.01
C TYR A 27 3.49 1.18 19.48
N ILE A 28 2.32 1.18 18.84
CA ILE A 28 2.18 1.20 17.38
C ILE A 28 2.01 2.64 16.89
N LEU A 29 1.21 3.45 17.60
CA LEU A 29 0.92 4.83 17.23
C LEU A 29 2.18 5.71 17.21
N ILE A 30 3.02 5.64 18.23
CA ILE A 30 4.23 6.47 18.34
C ILE A 30 5.18 6.24 17.16
N PRO A 31 5.67 5.00 16.88
CA PRO A 31 6.56 4.78 15.74
C PRO A 31 5.87 5.08 14.40
N SER A 32 4.56 4.83 14.30
CA SER A 32 3.79 5.13 13.11
C SER A 32 3.76 6.64 12.79
N LEU A 33 3.49 7.49 13.79
CA LEU A 33 3.56 8.94 13.64
C LEU A 33 4.97 9.44 13.35
N VAL A 34 5.99 8.84 13.96
CA VAL A 34 7.40 9.16 13.68
C VAL A 34 7.74 8.84 12.23
N LEU A 35 7.33 7.68 11.71
CA LEU A 35 7.53 7.28 10.31
C LEU A 35 6.81 8.25 9.36
N LEU A 36 5.59 8.66 9.70
CA LEU A 36 4.78 9.57 8.90
C LEU A 36 5.39 10.98 8.84
N ALA A 37 5.85 11.50 9.99
CA ALA A 37 6.56 12.77 10.08
C ALA A 37 7.91 12.72 9.34
N TYR A 38 8.68 11.64 9.54
CA TYR A 38 9.98 11.45 8.89
C TYR A 38 9.85 11.32 7.37
N GLY A 39 8.86 10.55 6.90
CA GLY A 39 8.54 10.41 5.48
C GLY A 39 8.18 11.76 4.85
N SER A 40 7.29 12.52 5.51
CA SER A 40 6.88 13.86 5.08
C SER A 40 8.06 14.84 5.01
N TYR A 41 8.93 14.82 6.02
CA TYR A 41 10.15 15.63 6.06
C TYR A 41 11.11 15.29 4.91
N LYS A 42 11.34 14.00 4.63
CA LYS A 42 12.20 13.53 3.53
C LYS A 42 11.68 13.95 2.16
N ILE A 43 10.36 13.92 1.95
CA ILE A 43 9.74 14.41 0.71
C ILE A 43 9.98 15.91 0.57
N TRP A 44 9.75 16.68 1.64
CA TRP A 44 9.97 18.12 1.63
C TRP A 44 11.43 18.50 1.34
N ASP A 45 12.41 17.86 2.00
CA ASP A 45 13.83 18.06 1.74
C ASP A 45 14.20 17.67 0.29
N GLY A 46 13.63 16.56 -0.21
CA GLY A 46 13.82 16.11 -1.59
C GLY A 46 13.27 17.08 -2.65
N ILE A 47 12.14 17.75 -2.35
CA ILE A 47 11.57 18.80 -3.20
C ILE A 47 12.46 20.05 -3.17
N LYS A 48 12.89 20.48 -1.96
CA LYS A 48 13.74 21.66 -1.78
C LYS A 48 15.07 21.52 -2.52
N LYS A 49 15.75 20.37 -2.38
CA LYS A 49 16.98 20.06 -3.12
C LYS A 49 16.75 19.92 -4.62
N GLY A 50 15.60 19.38 -5.01
CA GLY A 50 15.23 19.19 -6.41
C GLY A 50 15.02 20.47 -7.22
N LYS A 51 14.89 21.64 -6.59
CA LYS A 51 14.79 22.94 -7.27
C LYS A 51 16.11 23.42 -7.88
N ASN A 52 17.25 22.94 -7.39
CA ASN A 52 18.58 23.36 -7.86
C ASN A 52 19.20 22.38 -8.88
N PHE A 53 18.41 21.48 -9.45
CA PHE A 53 18.91 20.45 -10.38
C PHE A 53 18.84 20.91 -11.84
N SER A 54 19.84 20.51 -12.62
CA SER A 54 19.86 20.67 -14.07
C SER A 54 18.75 19.83 -14.73
N ASP A 55 18.31 20.23 -15.92
CA ASP A 55 17.24 19.57 -16.67
C ASP A 55 17.55 18.10 -17.01
N GLU A 56 18.82 17.76 -17.23
CA GLU A 56 19.27 16.39 -17.46
C GLU A 56 19.04 15.49 -16.23
N GLN A 57 19.36 16.01 -15.04
CA GLN A 57 19.15 15.31 -13.77
C GLN A 57 17.65 15.13 -13.46
N LYS A 58 16.82 16.08 -13.91
CA LYS A 58 15.36 16.03 -13.76
C LYS A 58 14.73 14.94 -14.62
N THR A 59 15.17 14.78 -15.87
CA THR A 59 14.70 13.73 -16.78
C THR A 59 15.06 12.34 -16.29
N ASN A 60 16.30 12.11 -15.86
CA ASN A 60 16.70 10.81 -15.33
C ASN A 60 15.95 10.46 -14.03
N SER A 61 15.75 11.45 -13.15
CA SER A 61 14.97 11.26 -11.92
C SER A 61 13.51 10.88 -12.19
N LYS A 62 12.86 11.51 -13.18
CA LYS A 62 11.50 11.15 -13.60
C LYS A 62 11.45 9.69 -14.06
N ARG A 63 12.41 9.24 -14.86
CA ARG A 63 12.48 7.85 -15.35
C ARG A 63 12.55 6.84 -14.21
N THR A 64 13.37 7.10 -13.19
CA THR A 64 13.48 6.23 -12.02
C THR A 64 12.18 6.17 -11.22
N ILE A 65 11.54 7.32 -10.99
CA ILE A 65 10.24 7.39 -10.30
C ILE A 65 9.17 6.62 -11.06
N THR A 66 9.08 6.79 -12.40
CA THR A 66 8.11 6.07 -13.22
C THR A 66 8.30 4.55 -13.12
N ARG A 67 9.55 4.04 -13.16
CA ARG A 67 9.83 2.61 -13.00
C ARG A 67 9.40 2.08 -11.62
N PHE A 68 9.60 2.87 -10.57
CA PHE A 68 9.14 2.51 -9.22
C PHE A 68 7.61 2.42 -9.16
N VAL A 69 6.89 3.40 -9.70
CA VAL A 69 5.42 3.40 -9.72
C VAL A 69 4.87 2.21 -10.51
N ILE A 70 5.48 1.85 -11.64
CA ILE A 70 5.12 0.66 -12.41
C ILE A 70 5.31 -0.61 -11.56
N GLY A 71 6.43 -0.73 -10.86
CA GLY A 71 6.68 -1.87 -9.95
C GLY A 71 5.64 -1.97 -8.83
N VAL A 72 5.28 -0.84 -8.21
CA VAL A 72 4.23 -0.79 -7.18
C VAL A 72 2.87 -1.21 -7.75
N ALA A 73 2.49 -0.71 -8.93
CA ALA A 73 1.22 -1.05 -9.57
C ALA A 73 1.11 -2.55 -9.89
N ILE A 74 2.18 -3.14 -10.44
CA ILE A 74 2.23 -4.59 -10.72
C ILE A 74 2.15 -5.40 -9.42
N GLY A 75 2.88 -4.97 -8.38
CA GLY A 75 2.86 -5.61 -7.07
C GLY A 75 1.47 -5.61 -6.43
N LEU A 76 0.79 -4.45 -6.43
CA LEU A 76 -0.57 -4.31 -5.92
C LEU A 76 -1.57 -5.15 -6.72
N TYR A 77 -1.49 -5.13 -8.05
CA TYR A 77 -2.36 -5.94 -8.91
C TYR A 77 -2.19 -7.44 -8.63
N THR A 78 -0.94 -7.90 -8.56
CA THR A 78 -0.62 -9.31 -8.30
C THR A 78 -1.08 -9.72 -6.90
N GLY A 79 -0.81 -8.90 -5.89
CA GLY A 79 -1.24 -9.14 -4.51
C GLY A 79 -2.77 -9.19 -4.38
N PHE A 80 -3.48 -8.29 -5.05
CA PHE A 80 -4.93 -8.30 -5.12
C PHE A 80 -5.46 -9.58 -5.77
N ALA A 81 -4.92 -9.99 -6.92
CA ALA A 81 -5.36 -11.19 -7.62
C ALA A 81 -5.18 -12.46 -6.76
N ILE A 82 -4.03 -12.61 -6.10
CA ILE A 82 -3.75 -13.74 -5.21
C ILE A 82 -4.69 -13.73 -4.00
N THR A 83 -4.86 -12.56 -3.37
CA THR A 83 -5.75 -12.42 -2.21
C THR A 83 -7.19 -12.74 -2.58
N PHE A 84 -7.67 -12.25 -3.73
CA PHE A 84 -9.01 -12.53 -4.24
C PHE A 84 -9.21 -14.04 -4.51
N ALA A 85 -8.22 -14.70 -5.11
CA ALA A 85 -8.28 -16.14 -5.35
C ALA A 85 -8.33 -16.95 -4.04
N MET A 86 -7.52 -16.58 -3.04
CA MET A 86 -7.54 -17.25 -1.73
C MET A 86 -8.85 -17.00 -0.98
N THR A 87 -9.31 -15.74 -0.90
CA THR A 87 -10.53 -15.38 -0.17
C THR A 87 -11.77 -16.01 -0.79
N SER A 88 -11.86 -16.10 -2.11
CA SER A 88 -12.99 -16.75 -2.79
C SER A 88 -13.03 -18.25 -2.54
N ALA A 89 -11.88 -18.92 -2.47
CA ALA A 89 -11.80 -20.34 -2.12
C ALA A 89 -12.22 -20.60 -0.66
N GLU A 90 -11.72 -19.79 0.29
CA GLU A 90 -12.09 -19.89 1.71
C GLU A 90 -13.57 -19.55 1.94
N HIS A 91 -14.14 -18.58 1.21
CA HIS A 91 -15.56 -18.23 1.32
C HIS A 91 -16.47 -19.40 0.93
N LYS A 92 -16.14 -20.11 -0.17
CA LYS A 92 -16.86 -21.33 -0.56
C LYS A 92 -16.74 -22.43 0.48
N ARG A 93 -15.53 -22.64 1.02
CA ARG A 93 -15.31 -23.65 2.06
C ARG A 93 -16.12 -23.38 3.33
N MET A 94 -16.23 -22.11 3.72
CA MET A 94 -17.05 -21.70 4.88
C MET A 94 -18.55 -21.89 4.60
N HIS A 95 -19.02 -21.59 3.39
CA HIS A 95 -20.41 -21.78 2.99
C HIS A 95 -20.82 -23.26 3.05
N ASP A 96 -20.00 -24.16 2.49
CA ASP A 96 -20.25 -25.61 2.52
C ASP A 96 -20.32 -26.14 3.97
N LEU A 97 -19.48 -25.63 4.88
CA LEU A 97 -19.50 -26.02 6.29
C LEU A 97 -20.76 -25.53 7.02
N LEU A 98 -21.26 -24.33 6.70
CA LEU A 98 -22.50 -23.78 7.27
C LEU A 98 -23.74 -24.52 6.79
N GLU A 99 -23.79 -24.88 5.49
CA GLU A 99 -24.85 -25.73 4.94
C GLU A 99 -24.88 -27.12 5.60
N GLN A 100 -23.70 -27.73 5.84
CA GLN A 100 -23.61 -29.01 6.56
C GLN A 100 -24.12 -28.93 8.00
N HIS A 101 -23.97 -27.78 8.68
CA HIS A 101 -24.49 -27.57 10.03
C HIS A 101 -25.96 -27.09 10.05
N GLY A 102 -26.64 -27.06 8.89
CA GLY A 102 -28.06 -26.76 8.77
C GLY A 102 -28.43 -25.29 8.92
N ILE A 103 -27.44 -24.39 8.98
CA ILE A 103 -27.65 -22.94 9.01
C ILE A 103 -27.75 -22.49 7.56
N LYS A 104 -28.98 -22.38 7.05
CA LYS A 104 -29.23 -21.85 5.71
C LYS A 104 -29.15 -20.33 5.79
N ASP A 105 -28.12 -19.74 5.19
CA ASP A 105 -28.01 -18.29 5.08
C ASP A 105 -29.13 -17.75 4.20
N HIS A 106 -29.99 -16.89 4.77
CA HIS A 106 -31.13 -16.27 4.08
C HIS A 106 -30.75 -15.06 3.21
N TYR A 107 -29.45 -14.82 3.01
CA TYR A 107 -28.93 -13.63 2.35
C TYR A 107 -28.02 -14.05 1.19
N GLU A 108 -28.64 -14.51 0.11
CA GLU A 108 -27.99 -14.62 -1.20
C GLU A 108 -27.52 -13.23 -1.65
N LEU A 109 -26.25 -12.92 -1.41
CA LEU A 109 -25.56 -11.82 -2.10
C LEU A 109 -24.94 -12.38 -3.38
N PRO A 110 -25.34 -11.89 -4.57
CA PRO A 110 -24.86 -12.42 -5.84
C PRO A 110 -23.37 -12.09 -5.99
N ILE A 111 -22.52 -13.12 -5.93
CA ILE A 111 -21.13 -13.03 -6.38
C ILE A 111 -21.17 -13.01 -7.91
N HIS A 112 -20.99 -11.82 -8.48
CA HIS A 112 -20.88 -11.61 -9.91
C HIS A 112 -19.68 -12.40 -10.46
N ASN A 113 -19.97 -13.30 -11.41
CA ASN A 113 -19.01 -14.05 -12.24
C ASN A 113 -18.27 -13.12 -13.22
#